data_AF-A0A930BTC9-F1
#
_entry.id   AF-A0A930BTC9-F1
#
_cell.length_a   1.000
_cell.length_b   1.000
_cell.length_c   1.000
_cell.angle_alpha   90.00
_cell.angle_beta   90.00
_cell.angle_gamma   90.00
#
_symmetry.space_group_name_H-M   'P 1'
#
loop_
_entity.id
_entity.type
_entity.pdbx_description
1 polymer ?
#
loop_
_entity_poly.entity_id
_entity_poly.type
_entity_poly.pdbx_seq_one_letter_code
_entity_poly.pdbx_strand_id
1 'polypeptide(L)'
;MKCSKCGQEVPEDAIYCPHCTGDRQTTQREIIRGGIVGGLKGLFLGLLPAIVLLMHYGAERGIKAIAFIVPVTTFTTGLIIGLVRAKRDWK
;
A
#
# COMPACT_ATOMS: atom_id res chain seq x y z
N MET A 1 16.08 -31.75 -15.01
CA MET A 1 15.40 -31.38 -16.28
C MET A 1 15.64 -29.90 -16.62
N LYS A 2 15.82 -29.51 -17.90
CA LYS A 2 16.07 -28.09 -18.27
C LYS A 2 14.77 -27.33 -18.50
N CYS A 3 14.66 -26.11 -17.97
CA CYS A 3 13.49 -25.27 -18.21
C CYS A 3 13.39 -24.85 -19.68
N SER A 4 12.21 -24.99 -20.29
CA SER A 4 11.94 -24.57 -21.68
C SER A 4 12.04 -23.05 -21.91
N LYS A 5 12.01 -22.24 -20.84
CA LYS A 5 12.02 -20.77 -20.92
C LYS A 5 13.39 -20.14 -20.66
N CYS A 6 14.14 -20.62 -19.66
CA CYS A 6 15.47 -20.08 -19.32
C CYS A 6 16.64 -21.02 -19.64
N GLY A 7 16.37 -22.27 -20.06
CA GLY A 7 17.42 -23.25 -20.39
C GLY A 7 18.22 -23.76 -19.18
N GLN A 8 17.94 -23.25 -17.98
CA GLN A 8 18.66 -23.57 -16.75
C GLN A 8 18.19 -24.91 -16.15
N GLU A 9 19.08 -25.55 -15.40
CA GLU A 9 18.85 -26.87 -14.81
C GLU A 9 17.88 -26.75 -13.61
N VAL A 10 16.75 -27.46 -13.68
CA VAL A 10 15.68 -27.42 -12.68
C VAL A 10 15.70 -28.74 -11.89
N PRO A 11 15.69 -28.68 -10.54
CA PRO A 11 15.54 -29.88 -9.70
C PRO A 11 14.17 -30.55 -9.98
N GLU A 12 14.15 -31.88 -9.99
CA GLU A 12 13.00 -32.66 -10.47
C GLU A 12 11.73 -32.51 -9.61
N ASP A 13 11.86 -32.02 -8.39
CA ASP A 13 10.76 -31.83 -7.43
C ASP A 13 10.08 -30.45 -7.52
N ALA A 14 10.47 -29.62 -8.50
CA ALA A 14 9.92 -28.29 -8.67
C ALA A 14 8.84 -28.25 -9.77
N ILE A 15 7.57 -28.08 -9.36
CA ILE A 15 6.42 -27.86 -10.27
C ILE A 15 6.62 -26.63 -11.16
N TYR A 16 7.41 -25.65 -10.70
CA TYR A 16 7.72 -24.42 -11.42
C TYR A 16 9.22 -24.15 -11.38
N CYS A 17 9.79 -23.71 -12.51
CA CYS A 17 11.20 -23.34 -12.56
C CYS A 17 11.47 -22.18 -11.58
N PRO A 18 12.34 -22.36 -10.55
CA PRO A 18 12.63 -21.32 -9.56
C PRO A 18 13.38 -20.13 -10.17
N HIS A 19 14.03 -20.29 -11.32
CA HIS A 19 14.66 -19.20 -12.05
C HIS A 19 13.64 -18.38 -12.86
N CYS A 20 12.71 -19.01 -13.58
CA CYS A 20 11.65 -18.28 -14.28
C CYS A 20 10.54 -17.77 -13.34
N THR A 21 10.40 -18.38 -12.18
CA THR A 21 9.45 -17.98 -11.12
C THR A 21 10.10 -17.03 -10.12
N GLY A 22 11.44 -17.01 -10.01
CA GLY A 22 12.19 -16.14 -9.11
C GLY A 22 12.13 -14.66 -9.47
N ASP A 23 11.90 -14.34 -10.75
CA ASP A 23 11.55 -12.99 -11.23
C ASP A 23 10.14 -12.54 -10.81
N ARG A 24 9.33 -13.42 -10.21
CA ARG A 24 8.06 -13.06 -9.57
C ARG A 24 8.25 -12.51 -8.16
N GLN A 25 9.46 -12.07 -7.82
CA GLN A 25 9.60 -11.12 -6.72
C GLN A 25 8.90 -9.85 -7.18
N THR A 26 7.66 -9.68 -6.73
CA THR A 26 7.04 -8.36 -6.63
C THR A 26 8.15 -7.41 -6.20
N THR A 27 8.50 -6.43 -7.04
CA THR A 27 9.48 -5.45 -6.60
C THR A 27 8.83 -4.81 -5.37
N GLN A 28 9.27 -5.18 -4.17
CA GLN A 28 8.65 -4.76 -2.90
C GLN A 28 8.47 -3.24 -2.89
N ARG A 29 9.38 -2.55 -3.59
CA ARG A 29 9.35 -1.14 -3.95
C ARG A 29 8.06 -0.67 -4.64
N GLU A 30 7.49 -1.40 -5.59
CA GLU A 30 6.25 -1.02 -6.29
C GLU A 30 5.03 -1.10 -5.36
N ILE A 31 4.95 -2.15 -4.54
CA ILE A 31 3.89 -2.31 -3.54
C ILE A 31 4.00 -1.19 -2.49
N ILE A 32 5.20 -0.95 -1.96
CA ILE A 32 5.46 0.12 -0.99
C ILE A 32 5.13 1.48 -1.60
N ARG A 33 5.51 1.73 -2.86
CA ARG A 33 5.22 2.99 -3.56
C ARG A 33 3.71 3.20 -3.72
N GLY A 34 2.96 2.16 -4.09
CA GLY A 34 1.50 2.22 -4.16
C GLY A 34 0.85 2.49 -2.80
N GLY A 35 1.37 1.86 -1.73
CA GLY A 35 0.95 2.12 -0.35
C GLY A 35 1.22 3.56 0.09
N ILE A 36 2.42 4.10 -0.19
CA ILE A 36 2.79 5.49 0.13
C ILE A 36 1.89 6.48 -0.61
N VAL A 37 1.66 6.27 -1.90
CA VAL A 37 0.79 7.16 -2.71
C VAL A 37 -0.66 7.12 -2.21
N GLY A 38 -1.17 5.93 -1.88
CA GLY A 38 -2.51 5.78 -1.31
C GLY A 38 -2.63 6.41 0.08
N GLY A 39 -1.65 6.17 0.95
CA GLY A 39 -1.57 6.74 2.29
C GLY A 39 -1.48 8.26 2.27
N LEU A 40 -0.64 8.85 1.42
CA LEU A 40 -0.53 10.31 1.25
C LEU A 40 -1.87 10.91 0.82
N LYS A 41 -2.56 10.31 -0.16
CA LYS A 41 -3.89 10.77 -0.59
C LYS A 41 -4.92 10.68 0.54
N GLY A 42 -4.92 9.58 1.30
CA GLY A 42 -5.80 9.40 2.45
C GLY A 42 -5.52 10.38 3.59
N LEU A 43 -4.24 10.62 3.89
CA LEU A 43 -3.82 11.61 4.89
C LEU A 43 -4.26 13.01 4.48
N PHE A 44 -4.04 13.40 3.23
CA PHE A 44 -4.43 14.73 2.75
C PHE A 44 -5.94 14.93 2.86
N LEU A 45 -6.72 13.91 2.50
CA LEU A 45 -8.19 13.94 2.56
C LEU A 45 -8.73 14.04 3.98
N GLY A 46 -8.08 13.41 4.97
CA GLY A 46 -8.51 13.50 6.37
C GLY A 46 -7.95 14.68 7.14
N LEU A 47 -6.71 15.09 6.85
CA LEU A 47 -6.02 16.15 7.57
C LEU A 47 -6.53 17.53 7.18
N LEU A 48 -6.82 17.78 5.90
CA LEU A 48 -7.40 19.05 5.44
C LEU A 48 -8.67 19.44 6.21
N PRO A 49 -9.73 18.61 6.22
CA PRO A 49 -10.97 18.95 6.92
C PRO A 49 -10.75 19.03 8.43
N ALA A 50 -9.89 18.19 9.02
CA ALA A 50 -9.57 18.25 10.45
C ALA A 50 -8.93 19.60 10.85
N ILE A 51 -8.01 20.13 10.05
CA ILE A 51 -7.38 21.44 10.27
C ILE A 51 -8.41 22.56 10.12
N VAL A 52 -9.25 22.52 9.09
CA VAL A 52 -10.32 23.52 8.88
C VAL A 52 -11.27 23.56 10.07
N LEU A 53 -11.66 22.38 10.59
CA LEU A 53 -12.57 22.26 11.74
C LEU A 53 -11.94 22.84 13.02
N LEU A 54 -10.64 22.58 13.23
CA LEU A 54 -9.89 23.17 14.34
C LEU A 54 -9.76 24.70 14.24
N MET A 55 -9.56 25.24 13.03
CA MET A 55 -9.48 26.70 12.83
C MET A 55 -10.82 27.39 13.11
N HIS A 56 -11.94 26.77 12.74
CA HIS A 56 -13.24 27.42 12.84
C HIS A 56 -13.86 27.34 14.24
N TYR A 57 -13.73 26.19 14.92
CA TYR A 57 -14.39 25.93 16.20
C TYR A 57 -13.44 25.98 17.41
N GLY A 58 -12.14 26.18 17.19
CA GLY A 58 -11.15 26.21 18.27
C GLY A 58 -10.93 24.84 18.92
N ALA A 59 -10.07 24.82 19.95
CA ALA A 59 -9.60 23.59 20.59
C ALA A 59 -10.48 23.15 21.76
N GLU A 60 -11.79 23.10 21.57
CA GLU A 60 -12.71 22.56 22.57
C GLU A 60 -12.49 21.05 22.74
N ARG A 61 -12.67 20.51 23.96
CA ARG A 61 -12.24 19.15 24.35
C ARG A 61 -12.76 18.05 23.40
N GLY A 62 -13.96 18.19 22.85
CA GLY A 62 -14.55 17.21 21.92
C GLY A 62 -13.96 17.25 20.50
N ILE A 63 -13.58 18.43 20.02
CA ILE A 63 -13.07 18.62 18.65
C ILE A 63 -11.63 18.09 18.52
N LYS A 64 -10.84 18.14 19.60
CA LYS A 64 -9.48 17.58 19.63
C LYS A 64 -9.47 16.10 19.25
N ALA A 65 -10.37 15.29 19.82
CA ALA A 65 -10.42 13.86 19.54
C ALA A 65 -10.76 13.58 18.07
N ILE A 66 -11.76 14.28 17.52
CA ILE A 66 -12.21 14.13 16.13
C ILE A 66 -11.10 14.56 15.16
N ALA A 67 -10.42 15.68 15.46
CA ALA A 67 -9.34 16.19 14.63
C ALA A 67 -8.11 15.25 14.57
N PHE A 68 -7.95 14.35 15.54
CA PHE A 68 -6.90 13.32 15.51
C PHE A 68 -7.38 12.00 14.91
N ILE A 69 -8.59 11.54 15.25
CA ILE A 69 -9.07 10.22 14.82
C ILE A 69 -9.40 10.21 13.32
N VAL A 70 -9.91 11.32 12.78
CA VAL A 70 -10.29 11.42 11.37
C VAL A 70 -9.06 11.25 10.47
N PRO A 71 -7.98 12.04 10.60
CA PRO A 71 -6.78 11.86 9.76
C PRO A 71 -6.17 10.46 9.87
N VAL A 72 -6.12 9.89 11.08
CA VAL A 72 -5.53 8.55 11.32
C VAL A 72 -6.32 7.46 10.61
N THR A 73 -7.65 7.48 10.70
CA THR A 73 -8.52 6.47 10.07
C THR A 73 -8.54 6.59 8.55
N THR A 74 -8.53 7.80 8.00
CA THR A 74 -8.39 8.01 6.54
C THR A 74 -7.00 7.67 6.03
N PHE A 75 -5.95 7.89 6.82
CA PHE A 75 -4.58 7.50 6.44
C PHE A 75 -4.46 5.99 6.34
N THR A 76 -4.89 5.26 7.37
CA THR A 76 -4.83 3.79 7.36
C THR A 76 -5.68 3.19 6.24
N THR A 77 -6.86 3.74 6.00
CA THR A 77 -7.73 3.31 4.88
C THR A 77 -7.08 3.59 3.53
N GLY A 78 -6.52 4.79 3.32
CA GLY A 78 -5.79 5.15 2.11
C GLY A 78 -4.57 4.26 1.85
N LEU A 79 -3.84 3.92 2.92
CA LEU A 79 -2.68 3.03 2.86
C LEU A 79 -3.10 1.60 2.45
N ILE A 80 -4.16 1.05 3.05
CA ILE A 80 -4.70 -0.26 2.70
C ILE A 80 -5.14 -0.30 1.23
N ILE A 81 -5.91 0.70 0.78
CA ILE A 81 -6.38 0.78 -0.61
C ILE A 81 -5.20 0.91 -1.58
N GLY A 82 -4.17 1.70 -1.23
CA GLY A 82 -2.96 1.86 -2.03
C GLY A 82 -2.18 0.55 -2.21
N LEU A 83 -2.01 -0.20 -1.12
CA LEU A 83 -1.37 -1.52 -1.15
C LEU A 83 -2.20 -2.53 -1.96
N VAL A 84 -3.52 -2.56 -1.79
CA VAL A 84 -4.41 -3.49 -2.51
C VAL A 84 -4.44 -3.19 -4.00
N ARG A 85 -4.47 -1.91 -4.42
CA ARG A 85 -4.40 -1.55 -5.85
C ARG A 85 -3.07 -1.95 -6.46
N ALA A 86 -1.95 -1.63 -5.82
CA ALA A 86 -0.63 -2.03 -6.29
C ALA A 86 -0.49 -3.55 -6.42
N LYS A 87 -1.14 -4.32 -5.54
CA LYS A 87 -1.19 -5.78 -5.64
C LYS A 87 -2.10 -6.28 -6.76
N ARG A 88 -3.23 -5.60 -7.03
CA ARG A 88 -4.17 -5.97 -8.11
C ARG A 88 -3.62 -5.66 -9.50
N ASP A 89 -2.97 -4.51 -9.66
CA ASP A 89 -2.38 -4.10 -10.94
C ASP A 89 -1.21 -5.02 -11.38
N TRP A 90 -0.74 -5.89 -10.47
CA TRP A 90 0.30 -6.88 -10.72
C TRP A 90 -0.22 -8.26 -11.16
N LYS A 91 -1.52 -8.55 -11.01
CA LYS A 91 -2.12 -9.87 -11.35
C LYS A 91 -2.58 -9.89 -12.80
#